data_AF-A6HCI4-F1
#
_entry.id   AF-A6HCI4-F1
#
_cell.length_a   1.000
_cell.length_b   1.000
_cell.length_c   1.000
_cell.angle_alpha   90.00
_cell.angle_beta   90.00
_cell.angle_gamma   90.00
#
_symmetry.space_group_name_H-M   'P 1'
#
loop_
_entity.id
_entity.type
_entity.pdbx_description
1 polymer ?
#
loop_
_entity_poly.entity_id
_entity_poly.type
_entity_poly.pdbx_seq_one_letter_code
_entity_poly.pdbx_strand_id
1 'polypeptide(L)'
;MDHYDSQQTNDYMQPEEDWDRDLLLDPAWEKQQRKTFTAWCNSHLRKAGTQIENIEEDFRDGLKLMLLLEVISEIVDGNVKMTLGMIWTIILRFAIQDISVEETSAKEGLLLWCQRKTAPYKNVNIQNFHISWKDGLGFCALIHRHRPELIDYGKLRKDDPLTNLNTAFDVAERYLDIPKMLDAEDIVGTARPDEKAIMTYVSSFYHAFSGAQKAETAANRICKVLAVNQENEQLMEDYEKLASDLLEWIRRTIPWLENRVPENTMQAMQQKLEDFRDYRRLHKPPKVQEKCQLEINFNTLQTKLRLSNRPAFMPSEGRMVSDINNAWGCLEQAEKGYEEWLLNEIRRLERLDHLAEKFRQKASIHEAWTDVSWTIMTHQVSTLDAKRSVTSGTI
;
A
#
# COMPACT_ATOMS: atom_id res chain seq x y z
N MET A 1 67.66 -9.40 -25.16
CA MET A 1 67.12 -10.29 -26.20
C MET A 1 65.95 -11.01 -25.54
N ASP A 2 64.76 -10.47 -25.79
CA ASP A 2 63.41 -11.10 -25.86
C ASP A 2 63.07 -12.19 -24.82
N HIS A 3 61.96 -12.21 -24.08
CA HIS A 3 60.68 -11.52 -24.14
C HIS A 3 60.04 -11.63 -22.73
N TYR A 4 59.55 -10.52 -22.19
CA TYR A 4 58.43 -10.51 -21.23
C TYR A 4 57.14 -10.66 -22.05
N ASP A 5 56.19 -11.51 -21.64
CA ASP A 5 54.89 -11.02 -21.14
C ASP A 5 53.98 -12.16 -20.63
N SER A 6 53.51 -12.02 -19.40
CA SER A 6 52.39 -12.78 -18.84
C SER A 6 51.61 -11.86 -17.92
N GLN A 7 50.71 -11.06 -18.51
CA GLN A 7 49.67 -10.36 -17.78
C GLN A 7 48.30 -10.91 -18.17
N GLN A 8 47.64 -11.49 -17.18
CA GLN A 8 46.25 -11.90 -17.21
C GLN A 8 45.54 -11.03 -16.18
N THR A 9 44.86 -9.96 -16.61
CA THR A 9 43.91 -9.20 -15.77
C THR A 9 42.84 -8.50 -16.60
N ASN A 10 41.59 -8.72 -16.18
CA ASN A 10 40.39 -7.89 -16.31
C ASN A 10 39.73 -7.67 -17.68
N ASP A 11 38.81 -8.60 -17.95
CA ASP A 11 37.45 -8.37 -18.42
C ASP A 11 36.75 -7.22 -17.64
N TYR A 12 36.37 -6.15 -18.33
CA TYR A 12 35.30 -5.22 -17.92
C TYR A 12 34.58 -4.72 -19.17
N MET A 13 33.31 -5.14 -19.26
CA MET A 13 32.32 -4.70 -20.21
C MET A 13 32.27 -3.17 -20.33
N GLN A 14 32.50 -2.68 -21.55
CA GLN A 14 32.00 -1.37 -21.94
C GLN A 14 30.48 -1.47 -22.12
N PRO A 15 29.69 -0.46 -21.68
CA PRO A 15 28.27 -0.45 -21.96
C PRO A 15 28.11 -0.22 -23.47
N GLU A 16 27.63 -1.24 -24.18
CA GLU A 16 26.97 -1.06 -25.47
C GLU A 16 25.73 -0.17 -25.22
N GLU A 17 25.93 1.13 -25.24
CA GLU A 17 25.28 2.05 -26.17
C GLU A 17 24.07 1.49 -26.94
N ASP A 18 23.00 1.04 -26.26
CA ASP A 18 21.83 1.88 -25.95
C ASP A 18 21.01 2.53 -27.09
N TRP A 19 21.60 2.78 -28.27
CA TRP A 19 21.18 3.86 -29.16
C TRP A 19 20.91 3.48 -30.61
N ASP A 20 20.40 2.28 -30.88
CA ASP A 20 19.89 1.93 -32.22
C ASP A 20 18.75 0.89 -32.22
N ARG A 21 17.90 0.85 -31.19
CA ARG A 21 16.74 -0.07 -31.17
C ARG A 21 15.48 0.47 -31.87
N ASP A 22 15.40 1.78 -32.15
CA ASP A 22 14.25 2.41 -32.79
C ASP A 22 14.45 2.73 -34.29
N LEU A 23 15.63 2.47 -34.86
CA LEU A 23 15.99 2.80 -36.25
C LEU A 23 16.03 1.59 -37.21
N LEU A 24 15.67 0.39 -36.75
CA LEU A 24 15.73 -0.83 -37.54
C LEU A 24 14.32 -1.36 -37.91
N LEU A 25 14.07 -1.43 -39.23
CA LEU A 25 12.92 -2.00 -39.95
C LEU A 25 11.71 -1.09 -40.15
N ASP A 26 11.72 -0.33 -41.25
CA ASP A 26 10.53 -0.20 -42.10
C ASP A 26 10.51 -1.45 -43.01
N PRO A 27 9.67 -2.47 -42.73
CA PRO A 27 9.70 -3.76 -43.42
C PRO A 27 9.45 -3.61 -44.93
N ALA A 28 10.08 -4.45 -45.76
CA ALA A 28 9.87 -4.41 -47.22
C ALA A 28 8.39 -4.53 -47.65
N TRP A 29 7.54 -5.14 -46.81
CA TRP A 29 6.10 -5.22 -47.03
C TRP A 29 5.39 -3.86 -46.87
N GLU A 30 5.83 -2.99 -45.97
CA GLU A 30 5.26 -1.64 -45.78
C GLU A 30 5.54 -0.78 -47.01
N LYS A 31 6.79 -0.80 -47.52
CA LYS A 31 7.15 -0.09 -48.76
C LYS A 31 6.33 -0.57 -49.96
N GLN A 32 6.06 -1.87 -50.06
CA GLN A 32 5.23 -2.44 -51.12
C GLN A 32 3.76 -2.03 -50.99
N GLN A 33 3.21 -2.04 -49.77
CA GLN A 33 1.85 -1.60 -49.49
C GLN A 33 1.68 -0.11 -49.78
N ARG A 34 2.60 0.75 -49.34
CA ARG A 34 2.59 2.20 -49.63
C ARG A 34 2.50 2.45 -51.13
N LYS A 35 3.38 1.83 -51.93
CA LYS A 35 3.33 1.96 -53.40
C LYS A 35 2.00 1.50 -53.99
N THR A 36 1.51 0.34 -53.56
CA THR A 36 0.29 -0.26 -54.10
C THR A 36 -0.95 0.57 -53.73
N PHE A 37 -1.04 1.02 -52.48
CA PHE A 37 -2.15 1.82 -51.98
C PHE A 37 -2.14 3.23 -52.55
N THR A 38 -0.98 3.87 -52.69
CA THR A 38 -0.84 5.15 -53.40
C THR A 38 -1.35 5.04 -54.84
N ALA A 39 -0.94 3.99 -55.57
CA ALA A 39 -1.41 3.76 -56.93
C ALA A 39 -2.92 3.49 -57.00
N TRP A 40 -3.46 2.72 -56.06
CA TRP A 40 -4.89 2.46 -55.96
C TRP A 40 -5.67 3.74 -55.68
N CYS A 41 -5.26 4.56 -54.71
CA CYS A 41 -5.88 5.85 -54.40
C CYS A 41 -5.89 6.77 -55.64
N ASN A 42 -4.77 6.86 -56.35
CA ASN A 42 -4.65 7.67 -57.58
C ASN A 42 -5.53 7.15 -58.72
N SER A 43 -5.81 5.84 -58.79
CA SER A 43 -6.74 5.28 -59.78
C SER A 43 -8.17 5.79 -59.64
N HIS A 44 -8.54 6.22 -58.42
CA HIS A 44 -9.83 6.83 -58.08
C HIS A 44 -9.76 8.35 -58.10
N LEU A 45 -8.80 8.96 -57.42
CA LEU A 45 -8.64 10.42 -57.31
C LEU A 45 -8.45 11.13 -58.65
N ARG A 46 -7.90 10.44 -59.66
CA ARG A 46 -7.82 10.98 -61.03
C ARG A 46 -9.18 11.39 -61.61
N LYS A 47 -10.27 10.76 -61.17
CA LYS A 47 -11.64 11.14 -61.58
C LYS A 47 -12.05 12.51 -61.04
N ALA A 48 -11.49 12.92 -59.90
CA ALA A 48 -11.68 14.23 -59.28
C ALA A 48 -10.56 15.23 -59.62
N GLY A 49 -9.66 14.88 -60.56
CA GLY A 49 -8.57 15.77 -60.99
C GLY A 49 -7.46 15.98 -59.96
N THR A 50 -7.31 15.09 -58.98
CA THR A 50 -6.26 15.18 -57.95
C THR A 50 -5.45 13.89 -57.84
N GLN A 51 -4.31 13.95 -57.13
CA GLN A 51 -3.44 12.81 -56.85
C GLN A 51 -2.68 12.98 -55.53
N ILE A 52 -2.15 11.86 -55.04
CA ILE A 52 -1.24 11.78 -53.90
C ILE A 52 0.10 11.18 -54.33
N GLU A 53 1.19 11.70 -53.76
CA GLU A 53 2.56 11.21 -53.94
C GLU A 53 3.01 10.44 -52.71
N ASN A 54 2.76 10.99 -51.52
CA ASN A 54 3.08 10.37 -50.23
C ASN A 54 1.82 10.18 -49.40
N ILE A 55 1.37 8.93 -49.29
CA ILE A 55 0.11 8.58 -48.61
C ILE A 55 0.03 9.03 -47.14
N GLU A 56 1.18 9.16 -46.45
CA GLU A 56 1.23 9.60 -45.05
C GLU A 56 1.10 11.12 -44.91
N GLU A 57 1.70 11.88 -45.83
CA GLU A 57 1.69 13.34 -45.77
C GLU A 57 0.43 13.91 -46.43
N ASP A 58 0.05 13.36 -47.59
CA ASP A 58 -1.05 13.86 -48.41
C ASP A 58 -2.43 13.58 -47.83
N PHE A 59 -2.58 12.59 -46.94
CA PHE A 59 -3.83 12.33 -46.22
C PHE A 59 -3.86 12.93 -44.81
N ARG A 60 -2.77 13.58 -44.37
CA ARG A 60 -2.64 14.08 -43.01
C ARG A 60 -3.64 15.18 -42.65
N ASP A 61 -3.99 16.02 -43.62
CA ASP A 61 -4.98 17.09 -43.46
C ASP A 61 -6.43 16.61 -43.60
N GLY A 62 -6.62 15.33 -43.99
CA GLY A 62 -7.92 14.69 -44.18
C GLY A 62 -8.67 15.10 -45.45
N LEU A 63 -8.28 16.15 -46.19
CA LEU A 63 -9.04 16.68 -47.32
C LEU A 63 -9.02 15.72 -48.51
N LYS A 64 -7.83 15.25 -48.90
CA LYS A 64 -7.69 14.27 -50.00
C LYS A 64 -8.27 12.90 -49.62
N LEU A 65 -8.28 12.55 -48.34
CA LEU A 65 -8.91 11.34 -47.84
C LEU A 65 -10.44 11.44 -47.92
N MET A 66 -11.04 12.57 -47.52
CA MET A 66 -12.47 12.84 -47.68
C MET A 66 -12.88 12.81 -49.16
N LEU A 67 -12.10 13.43 -50.05
CA LEU A 67 -12.36 13.41 -51.49
C LEU A 67 -12.22 12.00 -52.08
N LEU A 68 -11.23 11.22 -51.64
CA LEU A 68 -11.13 9.81 -52.03
C LEU A 68 -12.38 9.05 -51.61
N LEU A 69 -12.81 9.20 -50.35
CA LEU A 69 -14.02 8.57 -49.82
C LEU A 69 -15.25 8.96 -50.64
N GLU A 70 -15.42 10.24 -50.97
CA GLU A 70 -16.51 10.77 -51.79
C GLU A 70 -16.54 10.13 -53.19
N VAL A 71 -15.39 10.03 -53.87
CA VAL A 71 -15.27 9.47 -55.22
C VAL A 71 -15.50 7.95 -55.25
N ILE A 72 -15.04 7.20 -54.25
CA ILE A 72 -15.19 5.73 -54.23
C ILE A 72 -16.59 5.27 -53.79
N SER A 73 -17.31 6.13 -53.06
CA SER A 73 -18.61 5.79 -52.48
C SER A 73 -19.79 6.26 -53.33
N GLU A 74 -19.56 6.90 -54.48
CA GLU A 74 -20.62 7.48 -55.34
C GLU A 74 -21.61 8.36 -54.53
N ILE A 75 -21.13 8.97 -53.44
CA ILE A 75 -21.96 9.79 -52.54
C ILE A 75 -22.50 11.02 -53.29
N VAL A 76 -21.68 11.62 -54.16
CA VAL A 76 -22.05 12.79 -54.98
C VAL A 76 -23.19 12.48 -55.93
N ASP A 77 -23.24 11.26 -56.43
CA ASP A 77 -24.28 10.78 -57.34
C ASP A 77 -25.59 10.43 -56.59
N GLY A 78 -25.62 10.60 -55.26
CA GLY A 78 -26.79 10.34 -54.43
C GLY A 78 -27.10 8.85 -54.26
N ASN A 79 -26.11 7.97 -54.43
CA ASN A 79 -26.29 6.52 -54.26
C ASN A 79 -26.44 6.15 -52.78
N VAL A 80 -27.66 6.28 -52.26
CA VAL A 80 -28.02 6.03 -50.86
C VAL A 80 -27.50 4.69 -50.34
N LYS A 81 -27.48 3.64 -51.17
CA LYS A 81 -27.02 2.30 -50.77
C LYS A 81 -25.53 2.28 -50.45
N MET A 82 -24.72 3.00 -51.23
CA MET A 82 -23.28 3.09 -51.02
C MET A 82 -22.96 3.99 -49.82
N THR A 83 -23.69 5.09 -49.66
CA THR A 83 -23.59 5.96 -48.48
C THR A 83 -23.88 5.20 -47.18
N LEU A 84 -24.99 4.45 -47.12
CA LEU A 84 -25.34 3.61 -45.97
C LEU A 84 -24.31 2.51 -45.72
N GLY A 85 -23.75 1.91 -46.79
CA GLY A 85 -22.68 0.94 -46.70
C GLY A 85 -21.41 1.51 -46.07
N MET A 86 -21.01 2.73 -46.46
CA MET A 86 -19.85 3.42 -45.91
C MET A 86 -20.03 3.77 -44.43
N ILE A 87 -21.17 4.39 -44.06
CA ILE A 87 -21.47 4.70 -42.65
C ILE A 87 -21.44 3.43 -41.80
N TRP A 88 -22.02 2.33 -42.31
CA TRP A 88 -21.96 1.05 -41.62
C TRP A 88 -20.54 0.55 -41.40
N THR A 89 -19.64 0.67 -42.39
CA THR A 89 -18.23 0.25 -42.23
C THR A 89 -17.54 1.07 -41.12
N ILE A 90 -17.85 2.36 -41.00
CA ILE A 90 -17.33 3.22 -39.92
C ILE A 90 -17.86 2.75 -38.56
N ILE A 91 -19.17 2.58 -38.43
CA ILE A 91 -19.79 2.09 -37.19
C ILE A 91 -19.22 0.72 -36.81
N LEU A 92 -19.15 -0.20 -37.76
CA LEU A 92 -18.59 -1.52 -37.56
C LEU A 92 -17.16 -1.41 -37.04
N ARG A 93 -16.31 -0.61 -37.67
CA ARG A 93 -14.89 -0.51 -37.32
C ARG A 93 -14.63 0.15 -35.95
N PHE A 94 -15.36 1.20 -35.62
CA PHE A 94 -15.08 2.04 -34.45
C PHE A 94 -15.97 1.77 -33.24
N ALA A 95 -17.20 1.28 -33.44
CA ALA A 95 -18.12 0.98 -32.35
C ALA A 95 -18.23 -0.51 -32.07
N ILE A 96 -18.08 -1.39 -33.05
CA ILE A 96 -18.39 -2.82 -32.84
C ILE A 96 -17.13 -3.68 -32.86
N GLN A 97 -16.17 -3.42 -33.76
CA GLN A 97 -15.06 -4.33 -34.02
C GLN A 97 -14.14 -4.57 -32.82
N ASP A 98 -13.99 -3.58 -31.94
CA ASP A 98 -13.16 -3.68 -30.74
C ASP A 98 -13.89 -4.37 -29.57
N ILE A 99 -15.16 -4.75 -29.75
CA ILE A 99 -15.91 -5.57 -28.80
C ILE A 99 -15.45 -7.03 -28.96
N SER A 100 -14.46 -7.45 -28.17
CA SER A 100 -14.10 -8.86 -28.07
C SER A 100 -14.59 -9.45 -26.75
N VAL A 101 -15.33 -10.54 -26.86
CA VAL A 101 -15.73 -11.38 -25.72
C VAL A 101 -15.30 -12.80 -26.07
N GLU A 102 -14.36 -13.34 -25.29
CA GLU A 102 -13.85 -14.72 -25.46
C GLU A 102 -13.31 -15.02 -26.87
N GLU A 103 -12.53 -14.09 -27.43
CA GLU A 103 -11.82 -14.27 -28.72
C GLU A 103 -12.74 -14.54 -29.93
N THR A 104 -14.05 -14.28 -29.79
CA THR A 104 -15.02 -14.38 -30.89
C THR A 104 -15.00 -13.15 -31.80
N SER A 105 -15.54 -13.28 -33.01
CA SER A 105 -15.70 -12.13 -33.90
C SER A 105 -16.56 -11.04 -33.25
N ALA A 106 -16.33 -9.78 -33.57
CA ALA A 106 -16.99 -8.65 -32.91
C ALA A 106 -18.52 -8.74 -32.82
N LYS A 107 -19.15 -9.20 -33.90
CA LYS A 107 -20.60 -9.43 -33.95
C LYS A 107 -21.04 -10.55 -33.00
N GLU A 108 -20.31 -11.67 -33.01
CA GLU A 108 -20.59 -12.82 -32.15
C GLU A 108 -20.31 -12.47 -30.69
N GLY A 109 -19.27 -11.71 -30.40
CA GLY A 109 -18.94 -11.22 -29.07
C GLY A 109 -20.03 -10.31 -28.51
N LEU A 110 -20.57 -9.39 -29.32
CA LEU A 110 -21.71 -8.56 -28.93
C LEU A 110 -22.97 -9.41 -28.69
N LEU A 111 -23.22 -10.41 -29.54
CA LEU A 111 -24.38 -11.29 -29.39
C LEU A 111 -24.28 -12.15 -28.13
N LEU A 112 -23.11 -12.74 -27.89
CA LEU A 112 -22.80 -13.53 -26.71
C LEU A 112 -22.92 -12.69 -25.43
N TRP A 113 -22.46 -11.44 -25.47
CA TRP A 113 -22.65 -10.51 -24.36
C TRP A 113 -24.13 -10.29 -24.06
N CYS A 114 -24.95 -10.04 -25.09
CA CYS A 114 -26.39 -9.86 -24.92
C CYS A 114 -27.02 -11.11 -24.27
N GLN A 115 -26.73 -12.29 -24.82
CA GLN A 115 -27.23 -13.57 -24.34
C GLN A 115 -26.87 -13.82 -22.87
N ARG A 116 -25.61 -13.57 -22.48
CA ARG A 116 -25.17 -13.76 -21.09
C ARG A 116 -25.85 -12.80 -20.13
N LYS A 117 -26.03 -11.55 -20.52
CA LYS A 117 -26.68 -10.53 -19.68
C LYS A 117 -28.17 -10.80 -19.55
N THR A 118 -28.83 -11.32 -20.59
CA THR A 118 -30.26 -11.63 -20.54
C THR A 118 -30.59 -13.07 -20.16
N ALA A 119 -29.61 -13.96 -19.99
CA ALA A 119 -29.83 -15.37 -19.61
C ALA A 119 -30.73 -15.59 -18.38
N PRO A 120 -30.72 -14.72 -17.34
CA PRO A 120 -31.64 -14.87 -16.20
C PRO A 120 -33.12 -14.61 -16.53
N TYR A 121 -33.43 -13.96 -17.66
CA TYR A 121 -34.79 -13.54 -18.01
C TYR A 121 -35.45 -14.57 -18.92
N LYS A 122 -36.34 -15.38 -18.35
CA LYS A 122 -37.00 -16.51 -19.05
C LYS A 122 -37.80 -16.09 -20.29
N ASN A 123 -38.30 -14.86 -20.32
CA ASN A 123 -39.10 -14.32 -21.41
C ASN A 123 -38.26 -13.69 -22.55
N VAL A 124 -36.92 -13.74 -22.44
CA VAL A 124 -35.99 -13.17 -23.41
C VAL A 124 -35.09 -14.25 -23.98
N ASN A 125 -35.05 -14.35 -25.31
CA ASN A 125 -34.15 -15.27 -26.01
C ASN A 125 -33.52 -14.56 -27.21
N ILE A 126 -32.28 -14.09 -27.02
CA ILE A 126 -31.55 -13.31 -28.04
C ILE A 126 -30.75 -14.26 -28.93
N GLN A 127 -31.17 -14.42 -30.18
CA GLN A 127 -30.49 -15.29 -31.15
C GLN A 127 -29.92 -14.53 -32.35
N ASN A 128 -30.36 -13.29 -32.56
CA ASN A 128 -29.97 -12.44 -33.69
C ASN A 128 -30.20 -10.97 -33.33
N PHE A 129 -29.70 -10.07 -34.17
CA PHE A 129 -29.92 -8.63 -34.06
C PHE A 129 -31.11 -8.13 -34.91
N HIS A 130 -32.13 -8.96 -35.15
CA HIS A 130 -33.32 -8.50 -35.87
C HIS A 130 -34.61 -8.84 -35.11
N ILE A 131 -35.07 -10.08 -35.22
CA ILE A 131 -36.39 -10.51 -34.73
C ILE A 131 -36.37 -10.68 -33.20
N SER A 132 -35.22 -11.05 -32.63
CA SER A 132 -35.10 -11.29 -31.18
C SER A 132 -35.29 -10.03 -30.32
N TRP A 133 -35.24 -8.85 -30.94
CA TRP A 133 -35.36 -7.55 -30.26
C TRP A 133 -36.71 -6.89 -30.50
N LYS A 134 -37.55 -7.47 -31.35
CA LYS A 134 -38.80 -6.87 -31.82
C LYS A 134 -39.84 -6.67 -30.70
N ASP A 135 -39.81 -7.52 -29.68
CA ASP A 135 -40.73 -7.42 -28.53
C ASP A 135 -40.29 -6.40 -27.47
N GLY A 136 -39.13 -5.76 -27.64
CA GLY A 136 -38.57 -4.77 -26.73
C GLY A 136 -38.01 -5.32 -25.41
N LEU A 137 -38.34 -6.57 -25.05
CA LEU A 137 -37.93 -7.16 -23.78
C LEU A 137 -36.42 -7.35 -23.68
N GLY A 138 -35.74 -7.60 -24.80
CA GLY A 138 -34.28 -7.68 -24.86
C GLY A 138 -33.60 -6.38 -24.38
N PHE A 139 -34.09 -5.22 -24.83
CA PHE A 139 -33.55 -3.91 -24.42
C PHE A 139 -33.82 -3.66 -22.92
N CYS A 140 -35.06 -3.87 -22.48
CA CYS A 140 -35.42 -3.71 -21.07
C CYS A 140 -34.61 -4.63 -20.14
N ALA A 141 -34.38 -5.89 -20.55
CA ALA A 141 -33.62 -6.85 -19.76
C ALA A 141 -32.13 -6.45 -19.66
N LEU A 142 -31.54 -5.92 -20.74
CA LEU A 142 -30.17 -5.40 -20.70
C LEU A 142 -30.03 -4.24 -19.71
N ILE A 143 -30.96 -3.30 -19.73
CA ILE A 143 -30.97 -2.16 -18.82
C ILE A 143 -31.16 -2.65 -17.38
N HIS A 144 -32.21 -3.42 -17.10
CA HIS A 144 -32.50 -3.95 -15.76
C HIS A 144 -31.37 -4.83 -15.21
N ARG A 145 -30.60 -5.53 -16.07
CA ARG A 145 -29.47 -6.35 -15.61
C ARG A 145 -28.32 -5.51 -15.04
N HIS A 146 -28.07 -4.34 -15.61
CA HIS A 146 -26.98 -3.45 -15.21
C HIS A 146 -27.43 -2.39 -14.21
N ARG A 147 -28.68 -1.95 -14.32
CA ARG A 147 -29.32 -0.94 -13.47
C ARG A 147 -30.77 -1.33 -13.17
N PRO A 148 -30.98 -2.26 -12.21
CA PRO A 148 -32.32 -2.74 -11.86
C PRO A 148 -33.29 -1.65 -11.43
N GLU A 149 -32.77 -0.56 -10.87
CA GLU A 149 -33.53 0.57 -10.36
C GLU A 149 -34.25 1.40 -11.44
N LEU A 150 -33.83 1.29 -12.70
CA LEU A 150 -34.34 2.13 -13.78
C LEU A 150 -35.58 1.58 -14.49
N ILE A 151 -35.83 0.26 -14.42
CA ILE A 151 -36.94 -0.39 -15.11
C ILE A 151 -37.62 -1.38 -14.18
N ASP A 152 -38.94 -1.22 -13.99
CA ASP A 152 -39.76 -2.24 -13.34
C ASP A 152 -40.10 -3.37 -14.32
N TYR A 153 -39.20 -4.36 -14.40
CA TYR A 153 -39.29 -5.43 -15.39
C TYR A 153 -40.55 -6.31 -15.19
N GLY A 154 -41.11 -6.38 -13.98
CA GLY A 154 -42.28 -7.21 -13.68
C GLY A 154 -43.57 -6.73 -14.36
N LYS A 155 -43.63 -5.46 -14.75
CA LYS A 155 -44.78 -4.87 -15.45
C LYS A 155 -44.76 -5.08 -16.95
N LEU A 156 -43.59 -5.43 -17.52
CA LEU A 156 -43.40 -5.55 -18.95
C LEU A 156 -43.97 -6.88 -19.47
N ARG A 157 -44.60 -6.82 -20.65
CA ARG A 157 -45.22 -8.00 -21.27
C ARG A 157 -44.92 -8.07 -22.76
N LYS A 158 -44.83 -9.29 -23.29
CA LYS A 158 -44.41 -9.55 -24.67
C LYS A 158 -45.44 -9.09 -25.72
N ASP A 159 -46.70 -9.01 -25.33
CA ASP A 159 -47.84 -8.58 -26.15
C ASP A 159 -47.90 -7.06 -26.37
N ASP A 160 -47.10 -6.27 -25.63
CA ASP A 160 -47.02 -4.82 -25.78
C ASP A 160 -45.60 -4.34 -26.17
N PRO A 161 -45.15 -4.66 -27.41
CA PRO A 161 -43.79 -4.37 -27.85
C PRO A 161 -43.52 -2.86 -27.96
N LEU A 162 -44.54 -2.06 -28.29
CA LEU A 162 -44.40 -0.63 -28.50
C LEU A 162 -44.07 0.09 -27.18
N THR A 163 -44.80 -0.23 -26.10
CA THR A 163 -44.52 0.32 -24.77
C THR A 163 -43.17 -0.15 -24.25
N ASN A 164 -42.80 -1.42 -24.44
CA ASN A 164 -41.51 -1.94 -24.01
C ASN A 164 -40.34 -1.20 -24.66
N LEU A 165 -40.39 -1.02 -26.00
CA LEU A 165 -39.36 -0.34 -26.77
C LEU A 165 -39.23 1.13 -26.34
N ASN A 166 -40.34 1.86 -26.29
CA ASN A 166 -40.35 3.27 -25.87
C ASN A 166 -39.82 3.44 -24.44
N THR A 167 -40.21 2.55 -23.52
CA THR A 167 -39.71 2.57 -22.14
C THR A 167 -38.18 2.39 -22.12
N ALA A 168 -37.65 1.41 -22.85
CA ALA A 168 -36.21 1.20 -22.92
C ALA A 168 -35.47 2.41 -23.51
N PHE A 169 -36.01 2.99 -24.58
CA PHE A 169 -35.38 4.10 -25.30
C PHE A 169 -35.43 5.40 -24.48
N ASP A 170 -36.54 5.68 -23.79
CA ASP A 170 -36.68 6.81 -22.86
C ASP A 170 -35.71 6.70 -21.67
N VAL A 171 -35.60 5.51 -21.09
CA VAL A 171 -34.70 5.27 -19.95
C VAL A 171 -33.25 5.39 -20.40
N ALA A 172 -32.91 4.87 -21.58
CA ALA A 172 -31.57 4.96 -22.13
C ALA A 172 -31.13 6.40 -22.37
N GLU A 173 -32.00 7.23 -22.96
CA GLU A 173 -31.70 8.64 -23.20
C GLU A 173 -31.55 9.44 -21.90
N ARG A 174 -32.50 9.28 -20.97
CA ARG A 174 -32.54 10.11 -19.74
C ARG A 174 -31.47 9.75 -18.72
N TYR A 175 -31.13 8.47 -18.58
CA TYR A 175 -30.30 7.99 -17.47
C TYR A 175 -28.99 7.35 -17.88
N LEU A 176 -28.86 6.94 -19.14
CA LEU A 176 -27.64 6.28 -19.66
C LEU A 176 -26.91 7.14 -20.71
N ASP A 177 -27.45 8.32 -21.06
CA ASP A 177 -26.91 9.22 -22.08
C ASP A 177 -26.74 8.52 -23.45
N ILE A 178 -27.66 7.61 -23.77
CA ILE A 178 -27.72 6.90 -25.06
C ILE A 178 -28.83 7.54 -25.90
N PRO A 179 -28.51 8.23 -27.01
CA PRO A 179 -29.51 8.91 -27.83
C PRO A 179 -30.46 7.91 -28.49
N LYS A 180 -31.73 8.27 -28.64
CA LYS A 180 -32.73 7.43 -29.33
C LYS A 180 -32.45 7.36 -30.82
N MET A 181 -31.75 6.31 -31.24
CA MET A 181 -31.38 6.08 -32.64
C MET A 181 -32.40 5.22 -33.41
N LEU A 182 -33.37 4.64 -32.70
CA LEU A 182 -34.38 3.76 -33.28
C LEU A 182 -35.78 4.24 -32.90
N ASP A 183 -36.71 4.10 -33.85
CA ASP A 183 -38.13 4.32 -33.62
C ASP A 183 -38.81 2.99 -33.27
N ALA A 184 -39.64 3.00 -32.22
CA ALA A 184 -40.40 1.82 -31.81
C ALA A 184 -41.45 1.41 -32.84
N GLU A 185 -42.09 2.37 -33.53
CA GLU A 185 -43.10 2.12 -34.55
C GLU A 185 -42.49 1.40 -35.76
N ASP A 186 -41.30 1.82 -36.20
CA ASP A 186 -40.59 1.20 -37.33
C ASP A 186 -40.20 -0.26 -37.06
N ILE A 187 -39.73 -0.54 -35.84
CA ILE A 187 -39.35 -1.90 -35.41
C ILE A 187 -40.57 -2.82 -35.37
N VAL A 188 -41.69 -2.35 -34.83
CA VAL A 188 -42.91 -3.14 -34.68
C VAL A 188 -43.61 -3.34 -36.04
N GLY A 189 -43.70 -2.28 -36.83
CA GLY A 189 -44.34 -2.26 -38.15
C GLY A 189 -43.62 -3.11 -39.21
N THR A 190 -42.31 -3.30 -39.06
CA THR A 190 -41.52 -4.10 -40.01
C THR A 190 -41.51 -5.59 -39.63
N ALA A 191 -41.73 -6.48 -40.60
CA ALA A 191 -41.69 -7.94 -40.35
C ALA A 191 -40.34 -8.43 -39.82
N ARG A 192 -39.24 -7.83 -40.31
CA ARG A 192 -37.87 -8.09 -39.88
C ARG A 192 -37.12 -6.76 -39.70
N PRO A 193 -36.87 -6.33 -38.45
CA PRO A 193 -36.05 -5.15 -38.17
C PRO A 193 -34.66 -5.26 -38.80
N ASP A 194 -34.08 -4.13 -39.20
CA ASP A 194 -32.75 -4.10 -39.81
C ASP A 194 -31.65 -4.50 -38.80
N GLU A 195 -30.84 -5.48 -39.19
CA GLU A 195 -29.80 -6.03 -38.32
C GLU A 195 -28.71 -5.01 -37.97
N LYS A 196 -28.32 -4.16 -38.92
CA LYS A 196 -27.27 -3.16 -38.72
C LYS A 196 -27.75 -2.06 -37.78
N ALA A 197 -29.01 -1.64 -37.91
CA ALA A 197 -29.62 -0.63 -37.05
C ALA A 197 -29.67 -1.12 -35.59
N ILE A 198 -30.17 -2.33 -35.34
CA ILE A 198 -30.20 -2.92 -33.99
C ILE A 198 -28.78 -3.11 -33.44
N MET A 199 -27.83 -3.63 -34.23
CA MET A 199 -26.44 -3.80 -33.78
C MET A 199 -25.81 -2.47 -33.35
N THR A 200 -26.01 -1.42 -34.14
CA THR A 200 -25.52 -0.06 -33.83
C THR A 200 -26.05 0.39 -32.47
N TYR A 201 -27.35 0.25 -32.24
CA TYR A 201 -27.97 0.69 -31.00
C TYR A 201 -27.54 -0.15 -29.80
N VAL A 202 -27.54 -1.48 -29.94
CA VAL A 202 -27.09 -2.40 -28.88
C VAL A 202 -25.60 -2.22 -28.54
N SER A 203 -24.76 -1.88 -29.53
CA SER A 203 -23.35 -1.56 -29.27
C SER A 203 -23.18 -0.32 -28.39
N SER A 204 -24.10 0.65 -28.47
CA SER A 204 -24.08 1.85 -27.62
C SER A 204 -24.36 1.48 -26.15
N PHE A 205 -25.31 0.56 -25.91
CA PHE A 205 -25.51 -0.02 -24.57
C PHE A 205 -24.26 -0.76 -24.06
N TYR A 206 -23.61 -1.54 -24.93
CA TYR A 206 -22.38 -2.24 -24.55
C TYR A 206 -21.31 -1.26 -24.07
N HIS A 207 -21.07 -0.17 -24.79
CA HIS A 207 -20.07 0.84 -24.39
C HIS A 207 -20.45 1.57 -23.11
N ALA A 208 -21.71 1.97 -22.97
CA ALA A 208 -22.19 2.62 -21.75
C ALA A 208 -21.99 1.73 -20.51
N PHE A 209 -22.35 0.44 -20.60
CA PHE A 209 -22.23 -0.47 -19.47
C PHE A 209 -20.81 -1.00 -19.25
N SER A 210 -20.03 -1.25 -20.31
CA SER A 210 -18.64 -1.71 -20.19
C SER A 210 -17.71 -0.61 -19.68
N GLY A 211 -17.93 0.64 -20.08
CA GLY A 211 -17.23 1.80 -19.53
C GLY A 211 -17.43 1.93 -18.03
N ALA A 212 -18.68 1.83 -17.57
CA ALA A 212 -19.02 1.86 -16.15
C ALA A 212 -18.34 0.72 -15.36
N GLN A 213 -18.35 -0.51 -15.88
CA GLN A 213 -17.71 -1.66 -15.23
C GLN A 213 -16.19 -1.52 -15.14
N LYS A 214 -15.55 -0.99 -16.19
CA LYS A 214 -14.10 -0.72 -16.20
C LYS A 214 -13.75 0.34 -15.16
N ALA A 215 -14.54 1.41 -15.08
CA ALA A 215 -14.36 2.46 -14.07
C ALA A 215 -14.52 1.91 -12.65
N GLU A 216 -15.55 1.10 -12.38
CA GLU A 216 -15.76 0.46 -11.09
C GLU A 216 -14.60 -0.47 -10.71
N THR A 217 -14.10 -1.27 -11.67
CA THR A 217 -12.97 -2.18 -11.42
C THR A 217 -11.69 -1.40 -11.12
N ALA A 218 -11.45 -0.30 -11.85
CA ALA A 218 -10.33 0.59 -11.58
C ALA A 218 -10.46 1.24 -10.19
N ALA A 219 -11.64 1.73 -9.82
CA ALA A 219 -11.92 2.30 -8.50
C ALA A 219 -11.68 1.27 -7.38
N ASN A 220 -12.15 0.04 -7.55
CA ASN A 220 -11.93 -1.05 -6.59
C ASN A 220 -10.43 -1.39 -6.44
N ARG A 221 -9.65 -1.34 -7.53
CA ARG A 221 -8.19 -1.53 -7.46
C ARG A 221 -7.52 -0.39 -6.69
N ILE A 222 -7.93 0.86 -6.93
CA ILE A 222 -7.43 2.03 -6.20
C ILE A 222 -7.75 1.91 -4.71
N CYS A 223 -8.98 1.54 -4.35
CA CYS A 223 -9.38 1.37 -2.95
C CYS A 223 -8.53 0.32 -2.23
N LYS A 224 -8.20 -0.80 -2.90
CA LYS A 224 -7.30 -1.82 -2.33
C LYS A 224 -5.89 -1.29 -2.09
N VAL A 225 -5.34 -0.55 -3.07
CA VAL A 225 -4.01 0.06 -2.94
C VAL A 225 -3.99 1.11 -1.82
N LEU A 226 -5.05 1.90 -1.72
CA LEU A 226 -5.21 2.91 -0.67
C LEU A 226 -5.24 2.25 0.72
N ALA A 227 -6.02 1.19 0.91
CA ALA A 227 -6.11 0.47 2.17
C ALA A 227 -4.75 -0.07 2.62
N VAL A 228 -4.01 -0.71 1.70
CA VAL A 228 -2.64 -1.18 1.98
C VAL A 228 -1.70 -0.02 2.34
N ASN A 229 -1.85 1.13 1.70
CA ASN A 229 -1.04 2.30 2.01
C ASN A 229 -1.34 2.85 3.40
N GLN A 230 -2.62 2.95 3.75
CA GLN A 230 -3.06 3.43 5.06
C GLN A 230 -2.58 2.51 6.20
N GLU A 231 -2.59 1.19 6.00
CA GLU A 231 -1.96 0.25 6.95
C GLU A 231 -0.46 0.47 7.10
N ASN A 232 0.25 0.76 6.00
CA ASN A 232 1.68 1.03 6.05
C ASN A 232 1.97 2.33 6.79
N GLU A 233 1.18 3.38 6.55
CA GLU A 233 1.28 4.65 7.28
C GLU A 233 1.04 4.46 8.78
N GLN A 234 0.04 3.67 9.16
CA GLN A 234 -0.20 3.33 10.57
C GLN A 234 1.02 2.61 11.19
N LEU A 235 1.60 1.63 10.49
CA LEU A 235 2.81 0.93 10.98
C LEU A 235 4.01 1.87 11.13
N MET A 236 4.15 2.88 10.26
CA MET A 236 5.18 3.91 10.37
C MET A 236 4.97 4.77 11.61
N GLU A 237 3.74 5.25 11.83
CA GLU A 237 3.39 6.05 13.01
C GLU A 237 3.59 5.26 14.31
N ASP A 238 3.14 4.01 14.34
CA ASP A 238 3.31 3.13 15.50
C ASP A 238 4.79 2.88 15.80
N TYR A 239 5.62 2.67 14.77
CA TYR A 239 7.07 2.57 14.92
C TYR A 239 7.66 3.86 15.50
N GLU A 240 7.33 5.02 14.94
CA GLU A 240 7.90 6.30 15.39
C GLU A 240 7.51 6.63 16.82
N LYS A 241 6.26 6.35 17.20
CA LYS A 241 5.76 6.57 18.55
C LYS A 241 6.46 5.65 19.55
N LEU A 242 6.51 4.34 19.28
CA LEU A 242 7.22 3.39 20.13
C LEU A 242 8.71 3.73 20.27
N ALA A 243 9.36 4.14 19.17
CA ALA A 243 10.75 4.56 19.18
C ALA A 243 10.96 5.77 20.09
N SER A 244 10.08 6.77 19.98
CA SER A 244 10.15 8.00 20.78
C SER A 244 9.98 7.72 22.27
N ASP A 245 8.93 6.98 22.63
CA ASP A 245 8.60 6.64 24.01
C ASP A 245 9.71 5.79 24.66
N LEU A 246 10.25 4.82 23.92
CA LEU A 246 11.34 3.97 24.40
C LEU A 246 12.64 4.76 24.59
N LEU A 247 13.02 5.60 23.62
CA LEU A 247 14.22 6.42 23.72
C LEU A 247 14.11 7.47 24.85
N GLU A 248 12.94 8.06 25.05
CA GLU A 248 12.70 8.96 26.18
C GLU A 248 12.82 8.22 27.52
N TRP A 249 12.23 7.03 27.64
CA TRP A 249 12.33 6.22 28.84
C TRP A 249 13.79 5.84 29.15
N ILE A 250 14.58 5.43 28.14
CA ILE A 250 16.01 5.14 28.30
C ILE A 250 16.74 6.38 28.80
N ARG A 251 16.54 7.54 28.15
CA ARG A 251 17.17 8.81 28.53
C ARG A 251 16.85 9.24 29.96
N ARG A 252 15.64 8.95 30.46
CA ARG A 252 15.23 9.26 31.84
C ARG A 252 15.76 8.24 32.86
N THR A 253 15.94 6.99 32.46
CA THR A 253 16.33 5.89 33.35
C THR A 253 17.84 5.84 33.59
N ILE A 254 18.66 6.15 32.57
CA ILE A 254 20.13 6.13 32.69
C ILE A 254 20.62 7.02 33.86
N PRO A 255 20.21 8.30 33.99
CA PRO A 255 20.68 9.14 35.10
C PRO A 255 20.31 8.61 36.49
N TRP A 256 19.17 7.93 36.60
CA TRP A 256 18.76 7.29 37.86
C TRP A 256 19.68 6.11 38.23
N LEU A 257 20.07 5.30 37.24
CA LEU A 257 21.05 4.20 37.42
C LEU A 257 22.48 4.71 37.63
N GLU A 258 22.83 5.86 37.07
CA GLU A 258 24.15 6.48 37.27
C GLU A 258 24.27 7.23 38.60
N ASN A 259 23.15 7.48 39.29
CA ASN A 259 23.14 8.16 40.58
C ASN A 259 23.67 7.27 41.72
N ARG A 260 24.99 7.27 41.88
CA ARG A 260 25.74 6.46 42.86
C ARG A 260 25.99 7.18 44.19
N VAL A 261 24.98 7.85 44.73
CA VAL A 261 25.08 8.51 46.05
C VAL A 261 24.91 7.47 47.16
N PRO A 262 25.93 7.29 48.04
CA PRO A 262 25.85 6.34 49.15
C PRO A 262 24.91 6.85 50.25
N GLU A 263 24.17 5.94 50.86
CA GLU A 263 23.34 6.23 52.03
C GLU A 263 24.06 5.87 53.33
N ASN A 264 23.74 6.58 54.40
CA ASN A 264 24.44 6.44 55.68
C ASN A 264 23.94 5.26 56.55
N THR A 265 22.86 4.59 56.16
CA THR A 265 22.27 3.49 56.94
C THR A 265 22.03 2.26 56.09
N MET A 266 22.21 1.07 56.69
CA MET A 266 21.93 -0.21 56.04
C MET A 266 20.48 -0.31 55.55
N GLN A 267 19.53 0.22 56.32
CA GLN A 267 18.10 0.22 55.96
C GLN A 267 17.81 1.05 54.70
N ALA A 268 18.42 2.22 54.55
CA ALA A 268 18.26 3.05 53.35
C ALA A 268 18.87 2.39 52.10
N MET A 269 20.01 1.71 52.25
CA MET A 269 20.59 0.92 51.15
C MET A 269 19.74 -0.31 50.78
N GLN A 270 19.10 -0.96 51.75
CA GLN A 270 18.14 -2.04 51.48
C GLN A 270 16.92 -1.53 50.70
N GLN A 271 16.42 -0.33 50.99
CA GLN A 271 15.34 0.28 50.22
C GLN A 271 15.75 0.50 48.75
N LYS A 272 16.95 1.05 48.50
CA LYS A 272 17.48 1.20 47.13
C LYS A 272 17.61 -0.14 46.39
N LEU A 273 17.92 -1.22 47.10
CA LEU A 273 17.98 -2.57 46.52
C LEU A 273 16.57 -3.07 46.13
N GLU A 274 15.56 -2.82 46.95
CA GLU A 274 14.17 -3.16 46.61
C GLU A 274 13.65 -2.32 45.44
N ASP A 275 13.92 -1.02 45.40
CA ASP A 275 13.55 -0.16 44.26
C ASP A 275 14.19 -0.69 42.95
N PHE A 276 15.43 -1.18 43.02
CA PHE A 276 16.10 -1.80 41.88
C PHE A 276 15.50 -3.17 41.49
N ARG A 277 15.04 -3.96 42.47
CA ARG A 277 14.32 -5.22 42.21
C ARG A 277 12.98 -4.96 41.54
N ASP A 278 12.23 -3.97 42.00
CA ASP A 278 10.96 -3.56 41.41
C ASP A 278 11.14 -3.04 39.99
N TYR A 279 12.17 -2.23 39.75
CA TYR A 279 12.57 -1.83 38.40
C TYR A 279 12.78 -3.05 37.48
N ARG A 280 13.56 -4.05 37.91
CA ARG A 280 13.85 -5.25 37.09
C ARG A 280 12.65 -6.18 36.91
N ARG A 281 11.73 -6.23 37.86
CA ARG A 281 10.58 -7.16 37.85
C ARG A 281 9.34 -6.58 37.19
N LEU A 282 9.10 -5.28 37.34
CA LEU A 282 7.85 -4.65 36.90
C LEU A 282 8.06 -3.68 35.75
N HIS A 283 9.07 -2.81 35.84
CA HIS A 283 9.21 -1.69 34.91
C HIS A 283 10.03 -2.03 33.65
N LYS A 284 11.09 -2.83 33.77
CA LYS A 284 11.95 -3.22 32.64
C LYS A 284 11.30 -4.24 31.68
N PRO A 285 10.62 -5.31 32.14
CA PRO A 285 10.07 -6.32 31.24
C PRO A 285 9.14 -5.79 30.12
N PRO A 286 8.17 -4.88 30.37
CA PRO A 286 7.35 -4.34 29.29
C PRO A 286 8.18 -3.55 28.26
N LYS A 287 9.27 -2.89 28.67
CA LYS A 287 10.16 -2.15 27.77
C LYS A 287 11.01 -3.06 26.87
N VAL A 288 11.36 -4.25 27.35
CA VAL A 288 11.96 -5.30 26.50
C VAL A 288 10.97 -5.76 25.43
N GLN A 289 9.70 -5.93 25.80
CA GLN A 289 8.64 -6.29 24.86
C GLN A 289 8.40 -5.18 23.82
N GLU A 290 8.35 -3.91 24.24
CA GLU A 290 8.24 -2.76 23.34
C GLU A 290 9.42 -2.70 22.34
N LYS A 291 10.65 -2.92 22.79
CA LYS A 291 11.84 -3.01 21.91
C LYS A 291 11.68 -4.12 20.87
N CYS A 292 11.26 -5.31 21.28
CA CYS A 292 11.02 -6.42 20.37
C CYS A 292 9.91 -6.12 19.37
N GLN A 293 8.80 -5.53 19.83
CA GLN A 293 7.67 -5.13 18.98
C GLN A 293 8.09 -4.10 17.93
N LEU A 294 8.94 -3.15 18.31
CA LEU A 294 9.48 -2.14 17.40
C LEU A 294 10.30 -2.77 16.27
N GLU A 295 11.16 -3.75 16.59
CA GLU A 295 11.92 -4.50 15.57
C GLU A 295 11.01 -5.32 14.65
N ILE A 296 9.96 -5.94 15.20
CA ILE A 296 8.95 -6.67 14.42
C ILE A 296 8.21 -5.73 13.46
N ASN A 297 7.76 -4.58 13.94
CA ASN A 297 7.05 -3.57 13.14
C ASN A 297 7.93 -3.10 11.98
N PHE A 298 9.20 -2.77 12.26
CA PHE A 298 10.16 -2.36 11.24
C PHE A 298 10.39 -3.43 10.17
N ASN A 299 10.68 -4.66 10.58
CA ASN A 299 10.97 -5.77 9.65
C ASN A 299 9.75 -6.12 8.79
N THR A 300 8.56 -6.07 9.39
CA THR A 300 7.29 -6.32 8.71
C THR A 300 7.01 -5.23 7.68
N LEU A 301 7.15 -3.96 8.06
CA LEU A 301 6.99 -2.81 7.16
C LEU A 301 8.00 -2.85 6.01
N GLN A 302 9.28 -3.10 6.31
CA GLN A 302 10.34 -3.19 5.30
C GLN A 302 10.06 -4.31 4.28
N THR A 303 9.55 -5.46 4.75
CA THR A 303 9.17 -6.58 3.88
C THR A 303 7.94 -6.23 3.03
N LYS A 304 6.90 -5.63 3.62
CA LYS A 304 5.69 -5.17 2.91
C LYS A 304 6.04 -4.18 1.78
N LEU A 305 6.90 -3.21 2.06
CA LEU A 305 7.32 -2.19 1.08
C LEU A 305 8.15 -2.81 -0.05
N ARG A 306 9.10 -3.71 0.29
CA ARG A 306 9.91 -4.42 -0.71
C ARG A 306 9.06 -5.27 -1.65
N LEU A 307 8.13 -6.07 -1.12
CA LEU A 307 7.24 -6.90 -1.94
C LEU A 307 6.33 -6.07 -2.85
N SER A 308 6.04 -4.83 -2.45
CA SER A 308 5.22 -3.89 -3.22
C SER A 308 6.03 -3.00 -4.16
N ASN A 309 7.35 -3.23 -4.30
CA ASN A 309 8.29 -2.38 -5.04
C ASN A 309 8.20 -0.89 -4.65
N ARG A 310 7.97 -0.61 -3.37
CA ARG A 310 7.92 0.76 -2.81
C ARG A 310 9.26 1.12 -2.15
N PRO A 311 9.58 2.42 -2.03
CA PRO A 311 10.76 2.87 -1.30
C PRO A 311 10.81 2.31 0.12
N ALA A 312 12.02 2.01 0.59
CA ALA A 312 12.25 1.55 1.95
C ALA A 312 11.83 2.59 2.98
N PHE A 313 11.31 2.14 4.11
CA PHE A 313 11.00 3.02 5.23
C PHE A 313 12.31 3.45 5.90
N MET A 314 12.52 4.76 6.03
CA MET A 314 13.62 5.35 6.77
C MET A 314 13.05 6.18 7.93
N PRO A 315 13.24 5.75 9.19
CA PRO A 315 12.83 6.52 10.35
C PRO A 315 13.50 7.88 10.43
N SER A 316 12.89 8.81 11.18
CA SER A 316 13.51 10.08 11.57
C SER A 316 14.90 9.90 12.20
N GLU A 317 15.76 10.92 12.07
CA GLU A 317 17.15 10.89 12.55
C GLU A 317 17.25 10.51 14.04
N GLY A 318 18.17 9.60 14.37
CA GLY A 318 18.37 9.11 15.74
C GLY A 318 17.33 8.11 16.24
N ARG A 319 16.39 7.67 15.37
CA ARG A 319 15.38 6.65 15.67
C ARG A 319 15.55 5.38 14.85
N MET A 320 16.72 5.15 14.26
CA MET A 320 16.98 3.90 13.57
C MET A 320 17.04 2.74 14.57
N VAL A 321 16.72 1.53 14.10
CA VAL A 321 16.83 0.31 14.91
C VAL A 321 18.23 0.12 15.49
N SER A 322 19.28 0.56 14.76
CA SER A 322 20.66 0.60 15.26
C SER A 322 20.83 1.54 16.44
N ASP A 323 20.24 2.74 16.38
CA ASP A 323 20.36 3.77 17.42
C ASP A 323 19.66 3.33 18.70
N ILE A 324 18.49 2.69 18.56
CA ILE A 324 17.74 2.11 19.68
C ILE A 324 18.53 0.98 20.32
N ASN A 325 19.16 0.12 19.52
CA ASN A 325 20.03 -0.94 20.03
C ASN A 325 21.26 -0.39 20.77
N ASN A 326 21.87 0.67 20.26
CA ASN A 326 22.98 1.35 20.95
C ASN A 326 22.54 1.97 22.28
N ALA A 327 21.43 2.71 22.28
CA ALA A 327 20.87 3.32 23.49
C ALA A 327 20.49 2.27 24.56
N TRP A 328 19.93 1.14 24.13
CA TRP A 328 19.63 0.00 25.00
C TRP A 328 20.91 -0.63 25.58
N GLY A 329 21.98 -0.75 24.79
CA GLY A 329 23.28 -1.20 25.28
C GLY A 329 23.87 -0.28 26.36
N CYS A 330 23.74 1.05 26.20
CA CYS A 330 24.13 2.01 27.24
C CYS A 330 23.34 1.82 28.54
N LEU A 331 22.03 1.56 28.44
CA LEU A 331 21.19 1.25 29.60
C LEU A 331 21.67 -0.01 30.33
N GLU A 332 21.93 -1.10 29.60
CA GLU A 332 22.41 -2.35 30.20
C GLU A 332 23.78 -2.19 30.88
N GLN A 333 24.64 -1.35 30.32
CA GLN A 333 25.92 -1.00 30.94
C GLN A 333 25.74 -0.21 32.24
N ALA A 334 24.83 0.77 32.25
CA ALA A 334 24.51 1.54 33.45
C ALA A 334 23.91 0.65 34.54
N GLU A 335 23.01 -0.27 34.19
CA GLU A 335 22.43 -1.24 35.11
C GLU A 335 23.49 -2.14 35.76
N LYS A 336 24.40 -2.70 34.95
CA LYS A 336 25.48 -3.54 35.46
C LYS A 336 26.36 -2.76 36.44
N GLY A 337 26.71 -1.52 36.09
CA GLY A 337 27.50 -0.65 36.96
C GLY A 337 26.79 -0.29 38.27
N TYR A 338 25.47 -0.09 38.23
CA TYR A 338 24.65 0.20 39.42
C TYR A 338 24.51 -1.02 40.33
N GLU A 339 24.27 -2.21 39.76
CA GLU A 339 24.21 -3.48 40.51
C GLU A 339 25.53 -3.78 41.22
N GLU A 340 26.67 -3.64 40.52
CA GLU A 340 27.99 -3.82 41.11
C GLU A 340 28.27 -2.82 42.24
N TRP A 341 27.89 -1.55 42.05
CA TRP A 341 28.04 -0.51 43.07
C TRP A 341 27.18 -0.78 44.30
N LEU A 342 25.88 -1.08 44.13
CA LEU A 342 24.95 -1.38 45.23
C LEU A 342 25.46 -2.55 46.08
N LEU A 343 25.90 -3.64 45.44
CA LEU A 343 26.40 -4.82 46.15
C LEU A 343 27.68 -4.53 46.93
N ASN A 344 28.59 -3.73 46.38
CA ASN A 344 29.81 -3.34 47.07
C ASN A 344 29.52 -2.44 48.28
N GLU A 345 28.57 -1.51 48.14
CA GLU A 345 28.21 -0.56 49.19
C GLU A 345 27.46 -1.25 50.35
N ILE A 346 26.57 -2.20 50.07
CA ILE A 346 25.92 -3.03 51.09
C ILE A 346 26.97 -3.82 51.89
N ARG A 347 27.90 -4.51 51.22
CA ARG A 347 28.98 -5.24 51.90
C ARG A 347 29.87 -4.32 52.74
N ARG A 348 30.10 -3.09 52.28
CA ARG A 348 30.88 -2.08 53.01
C ARG A 348 30.18 -1.69 54.31
N LEU A 349 28.87 -1.40 54.24
CA LEU A 349 28.07 -1.05 55.43
C LEU A 349 27.93 -2.21 56.40
N GLU A 350 27.67 -3.43 55.92
CA GLU A 350 27.62 -4.63 56.77
C GLU A 350 28.92 -4.83 57.55
N ARG A 351 30.07 -4.62 56.90
CA ARG A 351 31.38 -4.69 57.55
C ARG A 351 31.56 -3.58 58.58
N LEU A 352 31.12 -2.36 58.28
CA LEU A 352 31.21 -1.23 59.21
C LEU A 352 30.33 -1.44 60.44
N ASP A 353 29.09 -1.90 60.28
CA ASP A 353 28.19 -2.21 61.38
C ASP A 353 28.76 -3.33 62.27
N HIS A 354 29.31 -4.39 61.65
CA HIS A 354 29.98 -5.45 62.40
C HIS A 354 31.20 -4.95 63.20
N LEU A 355 32.03 -4.10 62.59
CA LEU A 355 33.20 -3.51 63.25
C LEU A 355 32.80 -2.54 64.37
N ALA A 356 31.76 -1.72 64.14
CA ALA A 356 31.23 -0.80 65.13
C ALA A 356 30.65 -1.55 66.33
N GLU A 357 29.91 -2.63 66.10
CA GLU A 357 29.38 -3.49 67.16
C GLU A 357 30.50 -4.15 67.96
N LYS A 358 31.50 -4.71 67.29
CA LYS A 358 32.68 -5.30 67.94
C LYS A 358 33.47 -4.26 68.76
N PHE A 359 33.56 -3.03 68.26
CA PHE A 359 34.19 -1.92 68.99
C PHE A 359 33.40 -1.57 70.24
N ARG A 360 32.07 -1.38 70.13
CA ARG A 360 31.20 -1.08 71.28
C ARG A 360 31.28 -2.15 72.36
N GLN A 361 31.26 -3.43 71.97
CA GLN A 361 31.40 -4.54 72.92
C GLN A 361 32.74 -4.50 73.66
N LYS A 362 33.84 -4.30 72.94
CA LYS A 362 35.17 -4.20 73.56
C LYS A 362 35.33 -2.96 74.44
N ALA A 363 34.82 -1.81 73.98
CA ALA A 363 34.84 -0.56 74.72
C ALA A 363 34.05 -0.72 76.03
N SER A 364 32.84 -1.27 75.97
CA SER A 364 32.00 -1.53 77.15
C SER A 364 32.69 -2.47 78.16
N ILE A 365 33.32 -3.55 77.71
CA ILE A 365 34.08 -4.45 78.59
C ILE A 365 35.27 -3.71 79.24
N HIS A 366 35.98 -2.89 78.47
CA HIS A 366 37.12 -2.13 78.97
C HIS A 366 36.70 -1.05 79.96
N GLU A 367 35.63 -0.30 79.67
CA GLU A 367 35.05 0.71 80.57
C GLU A 367 34.61 0.08 81.89
N ALA A 368 33.90 -1.05 81.83
CA ALA A 368 33.52 -1.81 83.02
C ALA A 368 34.74 -2.27 83.84
N TRP A 369 35.81 -2.72 83.18
CA TRP A 369 37.06 -3.09 83.86
C TRP A 369 37.75 -1.88 84.51
N THR A 370 37.79 -0.73 83.83
CA THR A 370 38.37 0.50 84.39
C THR A 370 37.57 1.00 85.60
N ASP A 371 36.25 0.95 85.55
CA ASP A 371 35.38 1.38 86.65
C ASP A 371 35.59 0.52 87.90
N VAL A 372 35.65 -0.81 87.73
CA VAL A 372 35.97 -1.74 88.82
C VAL A 372 37.36 -1.47 89.39
N SER A 373 38.37 -1.30 88.52
CA SER A 373 39.75 -1.04 88.95
C SER A 373 39.89 0.30 89.69
N TRP A 374 39.21 1.34 89.20
CA TRP A 374 39.19 2.66 89.84
C TRP A 374 38.49 2.61 91.20
N THR A 375 37.40 1.86 91.32
CA THR A 375 36.69 1.63 92.60
C THR A 375 37.59 0.89 93.60
N ILE A 376 38.34 -0.12 93.17
CA ILE A 376 39.28 -0.84 94.06
C ILE A 376 40.42 0.09 94.51
N MET A 377 41.01 0.86 93.58
CA MET A 377 42.09 1.79 93.91
C MET A 377 41.61 2.89 94.88
N THR A 378 40.45 3.49 94.66
CA THR A 378 39.89 4.51 95.56
C THR A 378 39.56 3.93 96.93
N HIS A 379 39.06 2.70 97.01
CA HIS A 379 38.88 1.99 98.28
C HIS A 379 40.23 1.73 98.98
N GLN A 380 41.27 1.28 98.25
CA GLN A 380 42.61 1.08 98.81
C GLN A 380 43.24 2.39 99.32
N VAL A 381 43.15 3.47 98.56
CA VAL A 381 43.62 4.81 98.98
C VAL A 381 42.87 5.26 100.23
N SER A 382 41.54 5.11 100.27
CA SER A 382 40.73 5.45 101.44
C SER A 382 41.12 4.62 102.68
N THR A 383 41.43 3.33 102.52
CA THR A 383 41.91 2.49 103.63
C THR A 383 43.33 2.85 104.09
N LEU A 384 44.20 3.33 103.19
CA LEU A 384 45.54 3.80 103.53
C LEU A 384 45.47 5.14 104.28
N ASP A 385 44.63 6.06 103.84
CA ASP A 385 44.39 7.33 104.54
C ASP A 385 43.77 7.09 105.92
N ALA A 386 42.80 6.17 106.05
CA ALA A 386 42.23 5.77 107.34
C ALA A 386 43.30 5.24 108.31
N LYS A 387 44.23 4.40 107.83
CA LYS A 387 45.37 3.90 108.63
C LYS A 387 46.34 5.01 109.04
N ARG A 388 46.52 6.04 108.19
CA ARG A 388 47.41 7.20 108.43
C ARG A 388 46.82 8.18 109.46
N SER A 389 45.50 8.33 109.50
CA SER A 389 44.79 9.09 110.53
C SER A 389 44.81 8.39 111.90
N VAL A 390 44.82 7.06 111.96
CA VAL A 390 44.94 6.30 113.21
C VAL A 390 46.35 6.43 113.82
N THR A 391 47.39 6.48 113.00
CA THR A 391 48.77 6.70 113.47
C THR A 391 49.11 8.14 113.83
N SER A 392 48.33 9.13 113.36
CA SER A 392 48.52 10.55 113.71
C SER A 392 47.71 10.99 114.94
N GLY A 393 46.90 10.11 115.54
CA GLY A 393 46.10 10.35 116.75
C GLY A 393 46.71 9.78 118.03
N THR A 394 47.93 9.23 117.97
CA THR A 394 48.67 8.77 119.15
C THR A 394 50.05 9.41 119.13
N ILE A 395 50.25 10.35 120.07
CA ILE A 395 51.45 11.18 120.36
C ILE A 395 51.44 12.57 119.71
#